data_AF-A0A0L0LGQ4-F1
#
_entry.id   AF-A0A0L0LGQ4-F1
#
_cell.length_a   1.000
_cell.length_b   1.000
_cell.length_c   1.000
_cell.angle_alpha   90.00
_cell.angle_beta   90.00
_cell.angle_gamma   90.00
#
_symmetry.space_group_name_H-M   'P 1'
#
loop_
_entity.id
_entity.type
_entity.pdbx_description
1 polymer ?
#
loop_
_entity_poly.entity_id
_entity_poly.type
_entity_poly.pdbx_seq_one_letter_code
_entity_poly.pdbx_strand_id
1 'polypeptide(L)'
;MIKKGFTLIELMVVISIIGFLSSVVLGSLGTARAKSRDARVIAQFNQIKTALFLYREKYNAYPNQTVVGPNGPYTQNFDSMAQQLVSEGFLSSVPVAPTNHTYQYYNYYTGQSIGGLLVTTLEASPASTGYPGSCRPWASGVNNWCTASSNAYYCVCNPL
;
A
#
# COMPACT_ATOMS: atom_id res chain seq x y z
N MET A 1 25.41 60.42 5.46
CA MET A 1 25.35 59.08 4.83
C MET A 1 23.93 58.84 4.32
N ILE A 2 23.74 58.75 3.01
CA ILE A 2 22.42 58.51 2.41
C ILE A 2 22.11 57.03 2.56
N LYS A 3 21.11 56.68 3.39
CA LYS A 3 20.59 55.31 3.47
C LYS A 3 19.84 55.02 2.16
N LYS A 4 20.30 54.03 1.40
CA LYS A 4 19.56 53.52 0.22
C LYS A 4 18.29 52.83 0.72
N GLY A 5 17.14 53.36 0.33
CA GLY A 5 15.83 52.74 0.59
C GLY A 5 15.52 51.68 -0.45
N PHE A 6 14.80 50.64 -0.04
CA PHE A 6 14.25 49.63 -0.95
C PHE A 6 13.20 50.27 -1.86
N THR A 7 13.23 50.00 -3.16
CA THR A 7 12.19 50.50 -4.06
C THR A 7 10.96 49.60 -4.00
N LEU A 8 9.78 50.18 -4.21
CA LEU A 8 8.52 49.42 -4.29
C LEU A 8 8.57 48.37 -5.42
N ILE A 9 9.24 48.68 -6.52
CA ILE A 9 9.38 47.77 -7.66
C ILE A 9 10.25 46.57 -7.27
N GLU A 10 11.36 46.78 -6.55
CA GLU A 10 12.19 45.66 -6.04
C GLU A 10 11.40 44.74 -5.13
N LEU A 11 10.56 45.29 -4.24
CA LEU A 11 9.73 44.47 -3.36
C LEU A 11 8.65 43.70 -4.15
N MET A 12 8.00 44.36 -5.11
CA MET A 12 6.93 43.75 -5.92
C MET A 12 7.44 42.62 -6.83
N VAL A 13 8.63 42.77 -7.42
CA VAL A 13 9.23 41.72 -8.26
C VAL A 13 9.57 40.50 -7.41
N VAL A 14 10.11 40.69 -6.19
CA VAL A 14 10.48 39.59 -5.30
C VAL A 14 9.26 38.75 -4.89
N ILE A 15 8.18 39.38 -4.44
CA ILE A 15 6.97 38.62 -4.07
C ILE A 15 6.35 37.93 -5.28
N SER A 16 6.48 38.51 -6.48
CA SER A 16 5.99 37.91 -7.72
C SER A 16 6.77 36.65 -8.09
N ILE A 17 8.11 36.69 -7.98
CA ILE A 17 8.97 35.53 -8.24
C ILE A 17 8.75 34.43 -7.18
N ILE A 18 8.67 34.79 -5.89
CA ILE A 18 8.38 33.83 -4.81
C ILE A 18 7.01 33.18 -5.04
N GLY A 19 5.99 33.96 -5.38
CA GLY A 19 4.66 33.46 -5.71
C GLY A 19 4.68 32.45 -6.86
N PHE A 20 5.37 32.79 -7.95
CA PHE A 20 5.52 31.90 -9.10
C PHE A 20 6.21 30.58 -8.73
N LEU A 21 7.39 30.63 -8.08
CA LEU A 21 8.12 29.43 -7.68
C LEU A 21 7.36 28.58 -6.66
N SER A 22 6.66 29.22 -5.71
CA SER A 22 5.87 28.51 -4.69
C SER A 22 4.73 27.68 -5.28
N SER A 23 4.11 28.16 -6.36
CA SER A 23 3.01 27.46 -7.04
C SER A 23 3.44 26.11 -7.63
N VAL A 24 4.63 26.07 -8.24
CA VAL A 24 5.19 24.86 -8.85
C VAL A 24 5.57 23.84 -7.78
N VAL A 25 6.20 24.29 -6.68
CA VAL A 25 6.62 23.42 -5.58
C VAL A 25 5.42 22.76 -4.90
N LEU A 26 4.37 23.53 -4.63
CA LEU A 26 3.16 23.02 -3.97
C LEU A 26 2.44 21.95 -4.79
N GLY A 27 2.39 22.10 -6.13
CA GLY A 27 1.81 21.10 -7.02
C GLY A 27 2.55 19.75 -6.99
N SER A 28 3.88 19.77 -6.83
CA SER A 28 4.70 18.54 -6.79
C SER A 28 4.63 17.79 -5.45
N LEU A 29 4.40 18.50 -4.34
CA LEU A 29 4.49 17.95 -2.99
C LEU A 29 3.39 16.92 -2.67
N GLY A 30 2.19 17.08 -3.23
CA GLY A 30 1.07 16.16 -3.03
C GLY A 30 1.40 14.75 -3.54
N THR A 31 1.91 14.66 -4.78
CA THR A 31 2.28 13.38 -5.40
C THR A 31 3.48 12.73 -4.72
N ALA A 32 4.46 13.52 -4.26
CA ALA A 32 5.62 13.01 -3.53
C ALA A 32 5.21 12.37 -2.19
N ARG A 33 4.28 12.98 -1.46
CA ARG A 33 3.75 12.43 -0.20
C ARG A 33 2.97 11.13 -0.42
N ALA A 34 2.16 11.06 -1.47
CA ALA A 34 1.44 9.83 -1.85
C ALA A 34 2.43 8.69 -2.15
N LYS A 35 3.43 8.93 -3.01
CA LYS A 35 4.49 7.94 -3.32
C LYS A 35 5.27 7.47 -2.09
N SER A 36 5.53 8.36 -1.14
CA SER A 36 6.20 7.99 0.12
C SER A 36 5.35 7.05 0.98
N ARG A 37 4.03 7.26 1.05
CA ARG A 37 3.11 6.35 1.75
C ARG A 37 3.02 5.00 1.05
N ASP A 38 2.90 4.99 -0.27
CA ASP A 38 2.87 3.78 -1.08
C ASP A 38 4.14 2.93 -0.86
N ALA A 39 5.33 3.56 -0.85
CA ALA A 39 6.59 2.89 -0.60
C ALA A 39 6.65 2.24 0.80
N ARG A 40 6.12 2.92 1.82
CA ARG A 40 6.02 2.38 3.18
C ARG A 40 5.10 1.15 3.22
N VAL A 41 3.95 1.22 2.54
CA VAL A 41 2.99 0.11 2.46
C VAL A 41 3.60 -1.11 1.79
N ILE A 42 4.30 -0.91 0.67
CA ILE A 42 5.00 -1.99 -0.05
C ILE A 42 6.05 -2.64 0.86
N ALA A 43 6.81 -1.85 1.62
CA ALA A 43 7.79 -2.38 2.58
C ALA A 43 7.12 -3.21 3.69
N GLN A 44 6.00 -2.74 4.26
CA GLN A 44 5.22 -3.48 5.24
C GLN A 44 4.67 -4.79 4.67
N PHE A 45 4.17 -4.78 3.43
CA PHE A 45 3.66 -5.99 2.77
C PHE A 45 4.75 -7.03 2.54
N ASN A 46 5.97 -6.61 2.18
CA ASN A 46 7.09 -7.52 2.06
C ASN A 46 7.47 -8.17 3.41
N GLN A 47 7.43 -7.42 4.50
CA GLN A 47 7.67 -7.97 5.85
C GLN A 47 6.60 -9.02 6.22
N ILE A 48 5.32 -8.71 5.96
CA ILE A 48 4.22 -9.63 6.24
C ILE A 48 4.30 -10.86 5.34
N LYS A 49 4.68 -10.70 4.06
CA LYS A 49 4.91 -11.82 3.13
C LYS A 49 5.93 -12.80 3.71
N THR A 50 7.07 -12.30 4.20
CA THR A 50 8.09 -13.14 4.83
C THR A 50 7.55 -13.81 6.10
N ALA A 51 6.82 -13.07 6.95
CA ALA A 51 6.21 -13.64 8.15
C ALA A 51 5.19 -14.76 7.83
N LEU A 52 4.37 -14.58 6.79
CA LEU A 52 3.44 -15.59 6.30
C LEU A 52 4.15 -16.83 5.77
N PHE A 53 5.27 -16.65 5.07
CA PHE A 53 6.10 -17.76 4.60
C PHE A 53 6.66 -18.55 5.79
N LEU A 54 7.24 -17.88 6.79
CA LEU A 54 7.78 -18.53 8.00
C LEU A 54 6.70 -19.24 8.82
N TYR A 55 5.52 -18.63 8.97
CA TYR A 55 4.39 -19.25 9.64
C TYR A 55 3.98 -20.54 8.93
N ARG A 56 3.91 -20.51 7.60
CA ARG A 56 3.60 -21.68 6.78
C ARG A 56 4.65 -22.77 6.95
N GLU A 57 5.94 -22.44 6.88
CA GLU A 57 7.01 -23.43 7.08
C GLU A 57 6.91 -24.12 8.45
N LYS A 58 6.46 -23.40 9.49
CA LYS A 58 6.28 -23.97 10.84
C LYS A 58 5.00 -24.83 10.96
N TYR A 59 3.89 -24.39 10.40
CA TYR A 59 2.56 -24.95 10.69
C TYR A 59 1.89 -25.66 9.51
N ASN A 60 2.52 -25.70 8.33
CA ASN A 60 1.95 -26.20 7.08
C ASN A 60 0.58 -25.60 6.73
N ALA A 61 0.31 -24.39 7.22
CA ALA A 61 -0.96 -23.70 7.08
C ALA A 61 -0.74 -22.19 7.06
N TYR A 62 -1.71 -21.44 6.56
CA TYR A 62 -1.74 -19.99 6.69
C TYR A 62 -2.58 -19.56 7.90
N PRO A 63 -2.21 -18.43 8.56
CA PRO A 63 -2.96 -17.90 9.70
C PRO A 63 -4.37 -17.46 9.29
N ASN A 64 -5.25 -17.35 10.28
CA ASN A 64 -6.68 -17.05 10.09
C ASN A 64 -7.37 -18.00 9.08
N GLN A 65 -7.80 -19.16 9.59
CA GLN A 65 -8.55 -20.17 8.83
C GLN A 65 -10.08 -20.00 8.93
N THR A 66 -10.56 -18.88 9.49
CA THR A 66 -12.00 -18.66 9.63
C THR A 66 -12.61 -18.53 8.25
N VAL A 67 -13.58 -19.40 7.93
CA VAL A 67 -14.13 -19.45 6.58
C VAL A 67 -14.96 -18.21 6.32
N VAL A 68 -14.45 -17.37 5.42
CA VAL A 68 -15.18 -16.17 5.05
C VAL A 68 -15.67 -16.30 3.62
N GLY A 69 -16.98 -16.23 3.46
CA GLY A 69 -17.63 -16.21 2.15
C GLY A 69 -17.19 -15.01 1.29
N PRO A 70 -17.67 -14.91 0.05
CA PRO A 70 -17.24 -13.91 -0.93
C PRO A 70 -17.49 -12.43 -0.56
N ASN A 71 -18.12 -12.15 0.59
CA ASN A 71 -18.36 -10.80 1.14
C ASN A 71 -17.72 -10.64 2.52
N GLY A 72 -16.52 -11.20 2.67
CA GLY A 72 -15.90 -11.34 3.96
C GLY A 72 -15.41 -10.06 4.62
N PRO A 73 -15.27 -10.00 5.96
CA PRO A 73 -14.64 -8.88 6.63
C PRO A 73 -13.12 -8.89 6.40
N TYR A 74 -12.65 -8.60 5.17
CA TYR A 74 -11.24 -8.77 4.75
C TYR A 74 -10.25 -7.94 5.58
N THR A 75 -10.70 -6.81 6.13
CA THR A 75 -9.90 -5.97 7.03
C THR A 75 -9.77 -6.60 8.41
N GLN A 76 -10.86 -7.09 9.00
CA GLN A 76 -10.78 -7.83 10.27
C GLN A 76 -9.97 -9.12 10.12
N ASN A 77 -10.02 -9.74 8.94
CA ASN A 77 -9.20 -10.91 8.66
C ASN A 77 -7.70 -10.59 8.72
N PHE A 78 -7.33 -9.43 8.18
CA PHE A 78 -5.96 -8.94 8.28
C PHE A 78 -5.57 -8.71 9.74
N ASP A 79 -6.43 -8.06 10.53
CA ASP A 79 -6.14 -7.80 11.95
C ASP A 79 -5.93 -9.10 12.73
N SER A 80 -6.84 -10.08 12.59
CA SER A 80 -6.73 -11.39 13.24
C SER A 80 -5.49 -12.17 12.77
N MET A 81 -5.20 -12.16 11.47
CA MET A 81 -3.99 -12.77 10.89
C MET A 81 -2.71 -12.13 11.43
N ALA A 82 -2.65 -10.80 11.45
CA ALA A 82 -1.49 -10.06 11.93
C ALA A 82 -1.30 -10.25 13.44
N GLN A 83 -2.38 -10.27 14.23
CA GLN A 83 -2.32 -10.59 15.66
C GLN A 83 -1.75 -12.00 15.91
N GLN A 84 -2.17 -12.99 15.11
CA GLN A 84 -1.65 -14.34 15.21
C GLN A 84 -0.15 -14.42 14.85
N LEU A 85 0.28 -13.70 13.81
CA LEU A 85 1.70 -13.60 13.46
C LEU A 85 2.53 -12.94 14.57
N VAL A 86 1.94 -11.97 15.28
CA VAL A 86 2.60 -11.30 16.42
C VAL A 86 2.67 -12.22 17.63
N SER A 87 1.58 -12.93 17.98
CA SER A 87 1.57 -13.83 19.13
C SER A 87 2.56 -14.99 18.97
N GLU A 88 2.78 -15.43 17.73
CA GLU A 88 3.76 -16.46 17.37
C GLU A 88 5.20 -15.95 17.21
N GLY A 89 5.39 -14.63 17.27
CA GLY A 89 6.72 -14.00 17.18
C GLY A 89 7.28 -13.83 15.77
N PHE A 90 6.47 -14.00 14.72
CA PHE A 90 6.88 -13.77 13.33
C PHE A 90 6.84 -12.28 12.94
N LEU A 91 6.08 -11.46 13.68
CA LEU A 91 6.04 -10.00 13.57
C LEU A 91 6.21 -9.36 14.95
N SER A 92 6.94 -8.25 15.02
CA SER A 92 7.13 -7.52 16.28
C SER A 92 5.88 -6.75 16.74
N SER A 93 5.00 -6.38 15.81
CA SER A 93 3.78 -5.63 16.07
C SER A 93 2.84 -5.72 14.87
N VAL A 94 1.53 -5.52 15.08
CA VAL A 94 0.54 -5.47 14.00
C VAL A 94 0.80 -4.24 13.13
N PRO A 95 1.11 -4.39 11.83
CA PRO A 95 1.35 -3.26 10.95
C PRO A 95 0.07 -2.47 10.70
N VAL A 96 0.09 -1.18 11.03
CA VAL A 96 -1.03 -0.26 10.79
C VAL A 96 -0.84 0.40 9.43
N ALA A 97 -1.92 0.43 8.64
CA ALA A 97 -1.95 1.09 7.34
C ALA A 97 -1.83 2.63 7.50
N PRO A 98 -1.05 3.31 6.66
CA PRO A 98 -1.07 4.77 6.58
C PRO A 98 -2.45 5.30 6.17
N THR A 99 -2.67 6.61 6.35
CA THR A 99 -3.89 7.29 5.86
C THR A 99 -4.18 6.95 4.40
N ASN A 100 -5.47 6.79 4.07
CA ASN A 100 -6.00 6.40 2.74
C ASN A 100 -5.56 5.02 2.24
N HIS A 101 -5.05 4.16 3.12
CA HIS A 101 -4.76 2.76 2.81
C HIS A 101 -5.60 1.85 3.69
N THR A 102 -5.89 0.65 3.20
CA THR A 102 -6.58 -0.39 3.97
C THR A 102 -5.94 -1.72 3.62
N TYR A 103 -5.54 -2.45 4.65
CA TYR A 103 -4.95 -3.76 4.50
C TYR A 103 -6.03 -4.82 4.57
N GLN A 104 -6.04 -5.68 3.56
CA GLN A 104 -7.01 -6.73 3.40
C GLN A 104 -6.27 -8.06 3.25
N TYR A 105 -6.80 -9.08 3.90
CA TYR A 105 -6.25 -10.43 3.84
C TYR A 105 -7.33 -11.43 3.48
N TYR A 106 -6.98 -12.35 2.57
CA TYR A 106 -7.81 -13.47 2.21
C TYR A 106 -7.00 -14.75 2.12
N ASN A 107 -7.51 -15.82 2.73
CA ASN A 107 -6.91 -17.14 2.74
C ASN A 107 -7.69 -18.06 1.79
N TYR A 108 -7.04 -18.57 0.75
CA TYR A 108 -7.65 -19.44 -0.26
C TYR A 108 -7.65 -20.94 0.12
N TYR A 109 -7.26 -21.30 1.36
CA TYR A 109 -7.12 -22.66 1.88
C TYR A 109 -6.10 -23.54 1.13
N THR A 110 -5.80 -24.69 1.72
CA THR A 110 -5.03 -25.77 1.12
C THR A 110 -5.79 -26.37 -0.06
N GLY A 111 -5.33 -26.12 -1.29
CA GLY A 111 -5.91 -26.65 -2.54
C GLY A 111 -5.96 -25.65 -3.70
N GLN A 112 -5.86 -24.36 -3.43
CA GLN A 112 -5.70 -23.30 -4.44
C GLN A 112 -4.25 -22.84 -4.48
N SER A 113 -3.62 -22.76 -5.66
CA SER A 113 -2.17 -22.46 -5.84
C SER A 113 -1.66 -21.13 -5.25
N ILE A 114 -2.54 -20.33 -4.65
CA ILE A 114 -2.29 -18.95 -4.21
C ILE A 114 -2.01 -18.86 -2.71
N GLY A 115 -2.51 -19.82 -1.90
CA GLY A 115 -2.33 -19.82 -0.45
C GLY A 115 -2.97 -18.59 0.22
N GLY A 116 -2.15 -17.62 0.61
CA GLY A 116 -2.57 -16.35 1.21
C GLY A 116 -2.49 -15.16 0.23
N LEU A 117 -3.51 -14.32 0.22
CA LEU A 117 -3.57 -13.07 -0.56
C LEU A 117 -3.64 -11.86 0.37
N LEU A 118 -2.70 -10.93 0.21
CA LEU A 118 -2.74 -9.60 0.80
C LEU A 118 -3.07 -8.57 -0.27
N VAL A 119 -3.96 -7.63 0.04
CA VAL A 119 -4.41 -6.58 -0.87
C VAL A 119 -4.42 -5.24 -0.16
N THR A 120 -4.01 -4.19 -0.86
CA THR A 120 -4.17 -2.78 -0.46
C THR A 120 -4.37 -1.93 -1.70
N THR A 121 -4.95 -0.75 -1.56
CA THR A 121 -4.89 0.30 -2.59
C THR A 121 -3.62 1.13 -2.43
N LEU A 122 -3.08 1.64 -3.53
CA LEU A 122 -1.94 2.57 -3.61
C LEU A 122 -2.43 3.89 -4.21
N GLU A 123 -2.04 5.00 -3.61
CA GLU A 123 -2.55 6.32 -4.01
C GLU A 123 -1.95 6.83 -5.32
N ALA A 124 -0.68 6.53 -5.57
CA ALA A 124 0.05 7.01 -6.75
C ALA A 124 0.13 5.97 -7.88
N SER A 125 -0.64 4.87 -7.80
CA SER A 125 -0.62 3.83 -8.83
C SER A 125 -1.40 4.26 -10.08
N PRO A 126 -0.84 4.11 -11.30
CA PRO A 126 -1.59 4.33 -12.52
C PRO A 126 -2.71 3.29 -12.64
N ALA A 127 -3.96 3.76 -12.67
CA ALA A 127 -5.14 2.89 -12.63
C ALA A 127 -5.18 1.87 -13.78
N SER A 128 -4.56 2.13 -14.93
CA SER A 128 -4.81 1.41 -16.18
C SER A 128 -4.07 0.08 -16.38
N THR A 129 -3.04 -0.24 -15.58
CA THR A 129 -2.25 -1.47 -15.78
C THR A 129 -2.00 -2.25 -14.49
N GLY A 130 -2.39 -1.72 -13.33
CA GLY A 130 -2.08 -2.27 -12.01
C GLY A 130 -0.59 -2.17 -11.64
N TYR A 131 -0.26 -2.15 -10.35
CA TYR A 131 1.09 -1.85 -9.90
C TYR A 131 2.12 -2.93 -10.33
N PRO A 132 3.31 -2.57 -10.87
CA PRO A 132 4.37 -3.52 -11.21
C PRO A 132 4.82 -4.31 -9.98
N GLY A 133 4.99 -5.63 -10.12
CA GLY A 133 5.33 -6.51 -8.99
C GLY A 133 4.15 -6.95 -8.12
N SER A 134 2.93 -6.47 -8.42
CA SER A 134 1.69 -7.08 -7.91
C SER A 134 1.51 -8.49 -8.49
N CYS A 135 1.13 -9.46 -7.65
CA CYS A 135 0.81 -10.80 -8.13
C CYS A 135 -0.53 -10.82 -8.88
N ARG A 136 -0.61 -11.66 -9.93
CA ARG A 136 -1.82 -11.85 -10.74
C ARG A 136 -2.10 -13.35 -10.93
N PRO A 137 -2.64 -14.03 -9.91
CA PRO A 137 -2.72 -15.48 -9.93
C PRO A 137 -3.88 -16.05 -10.77
N TRP A 138 -4.80 -15.21 -11.25
CA TRP A 138 -5.91 -15.62 -12.11
C TRP A 138 -5.71 -15.11 -13.55
N ALA A 139 -6.36 -15.78 -14.50
CA ALA A 139 -6.34 -15.39 -15.90
C ALA A 139 -6.95 -14.00 -16.14
N SER A 140 -6.48 -13.32 -17.19
CA SER A 140 -7.07 -12.06 -17.66
C SER A 140 -8.54 -12.27 -18.04
N GLY A 141 -9.45 -11.49 -17.45
CA GLY A 141 -10.90 -11.56 -17.71
C GLY A 141 -11.75 -11.91 -16.49
N VAL A 142 -11.15 -12.37 -15.39
CA VAL A 142 -11.82 -12.41 -14.08
C VAL A 142 -11.85 -10.98 -13.53
N ASN A 143 -12.98 -10.49 -13.03
CA ASN A 143 -13.06 -9.18 -12.37
C ASN A 143 -12.81 -9.35 -10.87
N ASN A 144 -11.56 -9.20 -10.44
CA ASN A 144 -11.18 -9.19 -9.03
C ASN A 144 -10.08 -8.16 -8.73
N TRP A 145 -9.69 -8.02 -7.46
CA TRP A 145 -8.70 -7.04 -6.99
C TRP A 145 -7.34 -7.12 -7.71
N CYS A 146 -6.93 -8.31 -8.16
CA CYS A 146 -5.59 -8.59 -8.68
C CYS A 146 -5.58 -8.97 -10.18
N THR A 147 -6.68 -8.76 -10.91
CA THR A 147 -6.80 -9.14 -12.34
C THR A 147 -7.30 -8.02 -13.25
N ALA A 148 -8.08 -7.06 -12.74
CA ALA A 148 -8.72 -6.07 -13.58
C ALA A 148 -7.80 -4.87 -13.91
N SER A 149 -7.96 -4.35 -15.11
CA SER A 149 -7.22 -3.27 -15.78
C SER A 149 -7.46 -1.85 -15.22
N SER A 150 -8.13 -1.70 -14.06
CA SER A 150 -8.53 -0.39 -13.52
C SER A 150 -8.27 -0.26 -12.01
N ASN A 151 -7.17 -0.82 -11.53
CA ASN A 151 -7.07 -1.14 -10.12
C ASN A 151 -5.79 -0.55 -9.53
N ALA A 152 -5.96 0.51 -8.75
CA ALA A 152 -4.94 1.03 -7.83
C ALA A 152 -4.52 0.00 -6.76
N TYR A 153 -4.91 -1.28 -6.90
CA TYR A 153 -4.65 -2.34 -5.96
C TYR A 153 -3.24 -2.92 -6.16
N TYR A 154 -2.57 -3.13 -5.04
CA TYR A 154 -1.33 -3.87 -4.91
C TYR A 154 -1.60 -5.17 -4.18
N CYS A 155 -1.32 -6.28 -4.86
CA CYS A 155 -1.56 -7.62 -4.38
C CYS A 155 -0.25 -8.36 -4.14
N VAL A 156 -0.18 -9.03 -2.99
CA VAL A 156 0.91 -9.93 -2.65
C VAL A 156 0.34 -11.32 -2.39
N CYS A 157 0.82 -12.28 -3.16
CA CYS A 157 0.41 -13.67 -3.08
C CYS A 157 1.53 -14.47 -2.43
N ASN A 158 1.16 -15.41 -1.58
CA ASN A 158 2.09 -16.37 -1.02
C ASN A 158 1.63 -17.79 -1.38
N PRO A 159 2.14 -18.36 -2.48
CA PRO A 159 1.63 -19.62 -3.01
C PRO A 159 1.73 -20.79 -2.02
N LEU A 160 0.95 -21.83 -2.28
CA LEU A 160 1.09 -23.14 -1.64
C LEU A 160 2.33 -23.89 -2.15
#